data_AF-A0A3A1UXW2-F1
#
_entry.id   AF-A0A3A1UXW2-F1
#
_cell.length_a   1.000
_cell.length_b   1.000
_cell.length_c   1.000
_cell.angle_alpha   90.00
_cell.angle_beta   90.00
_cell.angle_gamma   90.00
#
_symmetry.space_group_name_H-M   'P 1'
#
loop_
_entity.id
_entity.type
_entity.pdbx_description
1 polymer ?
#
loop_
_entity_poly.entity_id
_entity_poly.type
_entity_poly.pdbx_seq_one_letter_code
_entity_poly.pdbx_strand_id
1 'polypeptide(L)'
;MVLKKSFIACAAIALSITLSAGTVHASNQIHTVTSKDTFWKLSQQYKVPLKDILVANPAVDPLNLQVGMKVTIPTVTTAREAATMSIKQAASAKEPVSVMDPAVKNVRGPGGYDYSYTKKMTLKATAYSADTMENGGWGAVDYFGDKLKIGTVAVDPAKIPLGTKLYITGYDYLGLPKIGIIATASDTGGAIKGDRIDIFVPGSKEKVRQFGIQNVTAYVLQ
;
A
#
# COMPACT_ATOMS: atom_id res chain seq x y z
N MET A 1 -27.02 -25.94 80.36
CA MET A 1 -27.52 -25.32 79.11
C MET A 1 -26.67 -25.86 77.96
N VAL A 2 -27.26 -26.77 77.17
CA VAL A 2 -26.91 -27.24 75.80
C VAL A 2 -25.52 -27.94 75.62
N LEU A 3 -25.36 -29.28 75.70
CA LEU A 3 -25.59 -30.35 74.67
C LEU A 3 -25.02 -29.96 73.28
N LYS A 4 -24.15 -30.65 72.53
CA LYS A 4 -23.98 -32.07 72.16
C LYS A 4 -22.67 -32.16 71.31
N LYS A 5 -21.77 -33.13 71.58
CA LYS A 5 -21.45 -34.34 70.79
C LYS A 5 -20.75 -34.19 69.41
N SER A 6 -19.67 -34.98 69.29
CA SER A 6 -19.19 -35.78 68.14
C SER A 6 -18.29 -35.19 67.04
N PHE A 7 -17.03 -35.63 67.07
CA PHE A 7 -16.33 -36.52 66.11
C PHE A 7 -16.45 -36.35 64.58
N ILE A 8 -15.25 -36.34 63.95
CA ILE A 8 -14.83 -36.98 62.67
C ILE A 8 -14.84 -36.16 61.35
N ALA A 9 -13.67 -36.24 60.70
CA ALA A 9 -13.34 -36.30 59.25
C ALA A 9 -13.16 -35.02 58.41
N CYS A 10 -11.90 -34.88 57.96
CA CYS A 10 -11.42 -34.66 56.59
C CYS A 10 -12.34 -34.00 55.56
N ALA A 11 -11.91 -32.86 55.04
CA ALA A 11 -12.23 -32.43 53.67
C ALA A 11 -10.98 -31.82 53.02
N ALA A 12 -10.51 -32.48 51.98
CA ALA A 12 -9.46 -32.00 51.08
C ALA A 12 -9.95 -30.74 50.35
N ILE A 13 -9.18 -29.65 50.42
CA ILE A 13 -9.40 -28.48 49.55
C ILE A 13 -8.47 -28.64 48.35
N ALA A 14 -9.05 -29.04 47.23
CA ALA A 14 -8.41 -29.04 45.94
C ALA A 14 -7.95 -27.61 45.59
N LEU A 15 -6.64 -27.42 45.44
CA LEU A 15 -6.06 -26.18 44.93
C LEU A 15 -6.23 -26.18 43.40
N SER A 16 -7.34 -25.62 42.92
CA SER A 16 -7.60 -25.39 41.51
C SER A 16 -6.67 -24.28 40.99
N ILE A 17 -5.52 -24.69 40.44
CA ILE A 17 -4.69 -23.82 39.61
C ILE A 17 -5.46 -23.57 38.32
N THR A 18 -6.14 -22.43 38.25
CA THR A 18 -6.71 -21.94 37.00
C THR A 18 -5.57 -21.42 36.14
N LEU A 19 -5.13 -22.20 35.16
CA LEU A 19 -4.23 -21.73 34.12
C LEU A 19 -5.04 -20.84 33.18
N SER A 20 -4.99 -19.52 33.39
CA SER A 20 -5.54 -18.57 32.44
C SER A 20 -4.67 -18.58 31.17
N ALA A 21 -5.09 -19.30 30.14
CA ALA A 21 -4.51 -19.20 28.81
C ALA A 21 -4.85 -17.82 28.24
N GLY A 22 -3.84 -16.95 28.08
CA GLY A 22 -3.99 -15.68 27.40
C GLY A 22 -4.35 -15.91 25.93
N THR A 23 -5.34 -15.20 25.41
CA THR A 23 -5.72 -15.25 23.99
C THR A 23 -4.65 -14.52 23.17
N VAL A 24 -3.89 -15.26 22.36
CA VAL A 24 -3.01 -14.68 21.34
C VAL A 24 -3.88 -14.32 20.13
N HIS A 25 -4.24 -13.04 19.98
CA HIS A 25 -4.96 -12.57 18.82
C HIS A 25 -4.07 -12.65 17.57
N ALA A 26 -4.54 -13.34 16.52
CA ALA A 26 -3.95 -13.20 15.19
C ALA A 26 -4.25 -11.79 14.68
N SER A 27 -3.25 -10.91 14.74
CA SER A 27 -3.34 -9.55 14.21
C SER A 27 -2.56 -9.51 12.91
N ASN A 28 -3.23 -9.30 11.79
CA ASN A 28 -2.55 -8.96 10.55
C ASN A 28 -1.76 -7.66 10.77
N GLN A 29 -0.45 -7.70 10.56
CA GLN A 29 0.38 -6.50 10.66
C GLN A 29 0.47 -5.81 9.31
N ILE A 30 0.42 -4.48 9.29
CA ILE A 30 0.57 -3.69 8.07
C ILE A 30 2.03 -3.22 7.96
N HIS A 31 2.70 -3.63 6.88
CA HIS A 31 4.04 -3.16 6.54
C HIS A 31 3.96 -2.03 5.51
N THR A 32 4.71 -0.95 5.71
CA THR A 32 4.84 0.14 4.72
C THR A 32 6.09 -0.09 3.89
N VAL A 33 5.91 -0.39 2.60
CA VAL A 33 6.95 -0.72 1.62
C VAL A 33 7.97 0.40 1.52
N THR A 34 9.24 0.02 1.56
CA THR A 34 10.40 0.87 1.31
C THR A 34 11.06 0.50 -0.01
N SER A 35 12.05 1.28 -0.45
CA SER A 35 12.76 1.06 -1.72
C SER A 35 13.54 -0.24 -1.79
N LYS A 36 13.70 -0.94 -0.65
CA LYS A 36 14.44 -2.20 -0.58
C LYS A 36 13.54 -3.43 -0.52
N ASP A 37 12.23 -3.26 -0.40
CA ASP A 37 11.30 -4.35 -0.14
C ASP A 37 10.87 -5.08 -1.41
N THR A 38 10.71 -6.39 -1.26
CA THR A 38 10.01 -7.27 -2.18
C THR A 38 9.17 -8.22 -1.34
N PHE A 39 8.09 -8.79 -1.87
CA PHE A 39 7.33 -9.78 -1.09
C PHE A 39 8.19 -10.96 -0.63
N TRP A 40 9.22 -11.33 -1.39
CA TRP A 40 10.20 -12.33 -0.98
C TRP A 40 11.02 -11.87 0.24
N LYS A 41 11.55 -10.65 0.25
CA LYS A 41 12.29 -10.13 1.42
C LYS A 41 11.38 -9.99 2.65
N LEU A 42 10.14 -9.56 2.45
CA LEU A 42 9.14 -9.48 3.51
C LEU A 42 8.81 -10.87 4.07
N SER A 43 8.72 -11.89 3.21
CA SER A 43 8.58 -13.29 3.63
C SER A 43 9.71 -13.71 4.56
N GLN A 44 10.96 -13.41 4.20
CA GLN A 44 12.12 -13.73 5.02
C GLN A 44 12.17 -12.92 6.32
N GLN A 45 11.88 -11.62 6.26
CA GLN A 45 11.92 -10.70 7.40
C GLN A 45 10.87 -11.07 8.46
N TYR A 46 9.64 -11.34 8.04
CA TYR A 46 8.53 -11.63 8.93
C TYR A 46 8.35 -13.12 9.23
N LYS A 47 9.15 -13.98 8.60
CA LYS A 47 9.07 -15.45 8.72
C LYS A 47 7.69 -15.99 8.37
N VAL A 48 7.07 -15.39 7.36
CA VAL A 48 5.75 -15.78 6.83
C VAL A 48 5.97 -16.30 5.41
N PRO A 49 5.39 -17.44 5.02
CA PRO A 49 5.54 -17.95 3.66
C PRO A 49 5.11 -16.91 2.61
N LEU A 50 5.93 -16.74 1.56
CA LEU A 50 5.66 -15.80 0.46
C LEU A 50 4.23 -15.95 -0.08
N LYS A 51 3.79 -17.19 -0.29
CA LYS A 51 2.44 -17.49 -0.78
C LYS A 51 1.34 -16.86 0.10
N ASP A 52 1.50 -16.92 1.41
CA ASP A 52 0.49 -16.42 2.35
C ASP A 52 0.45 -14.89 2.33
N ILE A 53 1.62 -14.26 2.18
CA ILE A 53 1.70 -12.80 1.96
C ILE A 53 1.03 -12.42 0.64
N LEU A 54 1.26 -13.15 -0.45
CA LEU A 54 0.63 -12.84 -1.75
C LEU A 54 -0.90 -12.98 -1.69
N VAL A 55 -1.40 -14.05 -1.04
CA VAL A 55 -2.84 -14.27 -0.84
C VAL A 55 -3.48 -13.18 0.01
N ALA A 56 -2.76 -12.65 1.01
CA ALA A 56 -3.22 -11.53 1.82
C ALA A 56 -3.24 -10.18 1.07
N ASN A 57 -2.62 -10.11 -0.13
CA ASN A 57 -2.48 -8.89 -0.92
C ASN A 57 -2.88 -9.07 -2.41
N PRO A 58 -4.11 -9.55 -2.71
CA PRO A 58 -4.51 -9.87 -4.09
C PRO A 58 -4.63 -8.63 -5.00
N ALA A 59 -4.74 -7.43 -4.41
CA ALA A 59 -4.80 -6.15 -5.13
C ALA A 59 -3.42 -5.50 -5.35
N VAL A 60 -2.33 -6.18 -4.97
CA VAL A 60 -0.95 -5.71 -5.16
C VAL A 60 -0.27 -6.56 -6.22
N ASP A 61 0.29 -5.91 -7.24
CA ASP A 61 1.15 -6.58 -8.21
C ASP A 61 2.48 -6.98 -7.53
N PRO A 62 2.82 -8.28 -7.45
CA PRO A 62 4.01 -8.75 -6.75
C PRO A 62 5.34 -8.26 -7.32
N LEU A 63 5.36 -7.84 -8.59
CA LEU A 63 6.57 -7.39 -9.27
C LEU A 63 6.76 -5.86 -9.22
N ASN A 64 5.76 -5.13 -8.71
CA ASN A 64 5.71 -3.67 -8.82
C ASN A 64 5.30 -3.00 -7.49
N LEU A 65 6.02 -3.31 -6.41
CA LEU A 65 5.85 -2.65 -5.11
C LEU A 65 6.39 -1.21 -5.16
N GLN A 66 5.54 -0.23 -4.83
CA GLN A 66 5.92 1.20 -4.75
C GLN A 66 6.21 1.60 -3.30
N VAL A 67 7.21 2.46 -3.12
CA VAL A 67 7.55 3.01 -1.80
C VAL A 67 6.35 3.75 -1.21
N GLY A 68 6.06 3.49 0.07
CA GLY A 68 4.91 4.03 0.79
C GLY A 68 3.64 3.18 0.66
N MET A 69 3.60 2.19 -0.24
CA MET A 69 2.48 1.23 -0.28
C MET A 69 2.41 0.46 1.03
N LYS A 70 1.21 0.27 1.55
CA LYS A 70 1.00 -0.63 2.69
C LYS A 70 0.70 -2.04 2.16
N VAL A 71 1.26 -3.06 2.78
CA VAL A 71 0.99 -4.47 2.47
C VAL A 71 0.65 -5.22 3.75
N THR A 72 -0.29 -6.14 3.66
CA THR A 72 -0.74 -6.98 4.77
C THR A 72 0.23 -8.14 4.94
N ILE A 73 0.82 -8.26 6.12
CA ILE A 73 1.64 -9.43 6.48
C ILE A 73 0.81 -10.26 7.47
N PRO A 74 0.32 -11.45 7.09
CA PRO A 74 -0.43 -12.29 8.02
C PRO A 74 0.51 -12.80 9.11
N THR A 75 0.09 -12.78 10.38
CA THR A 75 0.84 -13.42 11.46
C THR A 75 0.57 -14.91 11.43
N VAL A 76 1.60 -15.71 11.16
CA VAL A 76 1.54 -17.16 11.40
C VAL A 76 1.68 -17.42 12.90
N THR A 77 0.56 -17.51 13.62
CA THR A 77 0.56 -18.36 14.83
C THR A 77 0.71 -19.78 14.33
N THR A 78 1.77 -20.47 14.74
CA THR A 78 2.12 -21.82 14.29
C THR A 78 0.87 -22.71 14.24
N ALA A 79 0.48 -23.09 13.02
CA ALA A 79 -0.71 -23.88 12.72
C ALA A 79 -0.54 -25.34 13.20
N ARG A 80 -0.62 -25.57 14.52
CA ARG A 80 -0.88 -26.92 15.06
C ARG A 80 -2.02 -27.01 16.07
N GLU A 81 -2.57 -25.92 16.62
CA GLU A 81 -3.60 -26.03 17.69
C GLU A 81 -4.86 -25.16 17.54
N ALA A 82 -5.14 -24.60 16.37
CA ALA A 82 -6.33 -23.74 16.17
C ALA A 82 -7.41 -24.36 15.26
N ALA A 83 -7.42 -25.69 15.12
CA ALA A 83 -8.47 -26.42 14.41
C ALA A 83 -9.58 -26.90 15.36
N THR A 84 -10.04 -26.04 16.28
CA THR A 84 -11.31 -26.19 17.00
C THR A 84 -11.60 -24.93 17.80
N MET A 85 -12.82 -24.42 17.65
CA MET A 85 -13.47 -23.36 18.44
C MET A 85 -13.41 -21.92 17.90
N SER A 86 -14.53 -21.57 17.27
CA SER A 86 -15.34 -20.38 17.56
C SER A 86 -15.36 -19.29 16.48
N ILE A 87 -16.27 -19.53 15.53
CA ILE A 87 -17.01 -18.50 14.82
C ILE A 87 -17.95 -17.83 15.81
N LYS A 88 -17.61 -16.63 16.30
CA LYS A 88 -18.57 -15.56 16.65
C LYS A 88 -17.85 -14.28 17.12
N GLN A 89 -18.47 -13.16 16.76
CA GLN A 89 -18.32 -11.79 17.29
C GLN A 89 -17.48 -10.81 16.45
N ALA A 90 -18.20 -9.83 15.90
CA ALA A 90 -17.75 -8.69 15.11
C ALA A 90 -17.55 -7.42 15.97
N ALA A 91 -16.88 -6.44 15.34
CA ALA A 91 -16.95 -4.99 15.52
C ALA A 91 -16.26 -4.34 16.75
N SER A 92 -15.22 -3.54 16.48
CA SER A 92 -15.21 -2.07 16.67
C SER A 92 -13.79 -1.54 16.89
N ALA A 93 -13.33 -0.63 16.02
CA ALA A 93 -12.39 0.44 16.35
C ALA A 93 -12.48 1.53 15.27
N LYS A 94 -13.30 2.55 15.53
CA LYS A 94 -13.26 3.85 14.85
C LYS A 94 -12.15 4.66 15.51
N GLU A 95 -11.23 5.19 14.71
CA GLU A 95 -10.30 6.26 15.11
C GLU A 95 -10.35 7.41 14.07
N PRO A 96 -10.03 8.64 14.49
CA PRO A 96 -10.88 9.81 14.25
C PRO A 96 -10.68 10.47 12.88
N VAL A 97 -11.80 10.87 12.31
CA VAL A 97 -11.92 11.63 11.07
C VAL A 97 -11.55 13.09 11.37
N SER A 98 -10.39 13.53 10.90
CA SER A 98 -9.96 14.93 10.97
C SER A 98 -10.56 15.71 9.81
N VAL A 99 -11.49 16.61 10.15
CA VAL A 99 -12.02 17.77 9.39
C VAL A 99 -12.40 17.55 7.92
N MET A 100 -13.70 17.38 7.70
CA MET A 100 -14.36 17.34 6.39
C MET A 100 -14.45 18.75 5.79
N ASP A 101 -13.70 18.99 4.71
CA ASP A 101 -14.17 19.85 3.62
C ASP A 101 -15.23 19.03 2.84
N PRO A 102 -16.46 19.54 2.63
CA PRO A 102 -17.55 18.81 2.00
C PRO A 102 -17.33 18.38 0.53
N ALA A 103 -16.20 18.72 -0.11
CA ALA A 103 -15.90 18.32 -1.48
C ALA A 103 -15.01 17.06 -1.65
N VAL A 104 -14.52 16.46 -0.56
CA VAL A 104 -13.59 15.31 -0.64
C VAL A 104 -14.29 14.07 -1.19
N LYS A 105 -13.75 13.52 -2.28
CA LYS A 105 -14.20 12.27 -2.91
C LYS A 105 -13.14 11.19 -2.71
N ASN A 106 -13.55 9.92 -2.71
CA ASN A 106 -12.64 8.78 -2.56
C ASN A 106 -12.53 7.98 -3.86
N VAL A 107 -11.36 7.38 -4.10
CA VAL A 107 -11.11 6.47 -5.23
C VAL A 107 -10.31 5.25 -4.77
N ARG A 108 -10.74 4.06 -5.20
CA ARG A 108 -10.02 2.80 -4.97
C ARG A 108 -8.75 2.78 -5.83
N GLY A 109 -7.59 2.70 -5.19
CA GLY A 109 -6.29 2.72 -5.87
C GLY A 109 -5.42 1.48 -5.60
N PRO A 110 -4.12 1.54 -5.93
CA PRO A 110 -3.20 0.42 -5.80
C PRO A 110 -3.12 -0.11 -4.37
N GLY A 111 -3.06 -1.43 -4.22
CA GLY A 111 -3.06 -2.10 -2.92
C GLY A 111 -4.41 -2.14 -2.21
N GLY A 112 -5.49 -1.70 -2.87
CA GLY A 112 -6.81 -1.71 -2.26
C GLY A 112 -6.94 -0.66 -1.15
N TYR A 113 -6.37 0.52 -1.35
CA TYR A 113 -6.59 1.68 -0.49
C TYR A 113 -7.59 2.63 -1.14
N ASP A 114 -8.38 3.30 -0.31
CA ASP A 114 -9.24 4.40 -0.75
C ASP A 114 -8.46 5.70 -0.55
N TYR A 115 -8.20 6.39 -1.65
CA TYR A 115 -7.47 7.66 -1.65
C TYR A 115 -8.48 8.80 -1.73
N SER A 116 -8.38 9.72 -0.78
CA SER A 116 -9.11 10.99 -0.83
C SER A 116 -8.49 11.89 -1.87
N TYR A 117 -9.32 12.54 -2.68
CA TYR A 117 -8.87 13.46 -3.72
C TYR A 117 -9.74 14.72 -3.78
N THR A 118 -9.12 15.81 -4.20
CA THR A 118 -9.78 17.12 -4.37
C THR A 118 -10.16 17.38 -5.82
N LYS A 119 -9.43 16.80 -6.78
CA LYS A 119 -9.65 17.04 -8.22
C LYS A 119 -9.45 15.77 -9.02
N LYS A 120 -10.30 15.57 -10.03
CA LYS A 120 -10.16 14.54 -11.07
C LYS A 120 -9.99 15.26 -12.41
N MET A 121 -9.03 14.83 -13.22
CA MET A 121 -8.77 15.38 -14.55
C MET A 121 -8.39 14.31 -15.56
N THR A 122 -8.68 14.56 -16.83
CA THR A 122 -8.20 13.75 -17.95
C THR A 122 -6.97 14.44 -18.53
N LEU A 123 -5.86 13.72 -18.65
CA LEU A 123 -4.60 14.24 -19.16
C LEU A 123 -4.16 13.44 -20.39
N LYS A 124 -3.47 14.11 -21.31
CA LYS A 124 -2.76 13.45 -22.41
C LYS A 124 -1.38 13.01 -21.93
N ALA A 125 -1.19 11.71 -21.76
CA ALA A 125 0.02 11.10 -21.27
C ALA A 125 0.97 10.66 -22.40
N THR A 126 2.25 10.89 -22.18
CA THR A 126 3.38 10.18 -22.80
C THR A 126 4.17 9.45 -21.72
N ALA A 127 5.20 8.71 -22.11
CA ALA A 127 6.18 8.15 -21.20
C ALA A 127 7.60 8.44 -21.67
N TYR A 128 8.51 8.60 -20.71
CA TYR A 128 9.94 8.82 -20.94
C TYR A 128 10.78 7.84 -20.13
N SER A 129 11.97 7.54 -20.63
CA SER A 129 12.90 6.60 -20.00
C SER A 129 14.01 7.31 -19.23
N ALA A 130 14.89 6.52 -18.63
CA ALA A 130 16.11 7.00 -18.00
C ALA A 130 17.19 7.44 -19.01
N ASP A 131 16.94 7.34 -20.31
CA ASP A 131 17.90 7.65 -21.37
C ASP A 131 18.32 9.13 -21.32
N THR A 132 19.62 9.36 -21.25
CA THR A 132 20.23 10.70 -21.16
C THR A 132 19.81 11.63 -22.28
N MET A 133 19.53 11.12 -23.50
CA MET A 133 19.08 11.95 -24.62
C MET A 133 17.63 12.42 -24.46
N GLU A 134 16.80 11.68 -23.72
CA GLU A 134 15.43 12.09 -23.41
C GLU A 134 15.40 13.11 -22.27
N ASN A 135 16.39 13.04 -21.38
CA ASN A 135 16.52 13.92 -20.22
C ASN A 135 17.39 15.16 -20.50
N GLY A 136 17.54 15.57 -21.76
CA GLY A 136 18.27 16.80 -22.13
C GLY A 136 19.78 16.77 -21.80
N GLY A 137 20.39 15.59 -21.75
CA GLY A 137 21.81 15.40 -21.40
C GLY A 137 22.05 15.19 -19.91
N TRP A 138 21.03 15.28 -19.07
CA TRP A 138 21.11 14.99 -17.65
C TRP A 138 20.98 13.49 -17.37
N GLY A 139 21.53 13.03 -16.25
CA GLY A 139 21.37 11.64 -15.78
C GLY A 139 19.92 11.32 -15.44
N ALA A 140 19.64 10.08 -15.07
CA ALA A 140 18.29 9.61 -14.67
C ALA A 140 17.86 10.16 -13.30
N VAL A 141 17.73 11.49 -13.21
CA VAL A 141 17.30 12.24 -12.04
C VAL A 141 16.10 13.11 -12.38
N ASP A 142 15.23 13.38 -11.40
CA ASP A 142 14.13 14.32 -11.55
C ASP A 142 14.59 15.78 -11.36
N TYR A 143 13.65 16.72 -11.41
CA TYR A 143 13.94 18.16 -11.28
C TYR A 143 14.64 18.52 -9.95
N PHE A 144 14.42 17.74 -8.88
CA PHE A 144 15.04 17.96 -7.58
C PHE A 144 16.39 17.23 -7.43
N GLY A 145 16.81 16.46 -8.43
CA GLY A 145 18.05 15.67 -8.42
C GLY A 145 17.89 14.27 -7.81
N ASP A 146 16.67 13.84 -7.50
CA ASP A 146 16.41 12.49 -6.99
C ASP A 146 16.42 11.48 -8.13
N LYS A 147 16.87 10.24 -7.86
CA LYS A 147 16.85 9.17 -8.88
C LYS A 147 15.41 8.91 -9.37
N LEU A 148 15.25 8.86 -10.69
CA LEU A 148 13.98 8.52 -11.32
C LEU A 148 13.52 7.12 -10.90
N LYS A 149 12.24 7.05 -10.52
CA LYS A 149 11.55 5.82 -10.11
C LYS A 149 10.11 5.86 -10.61
N ILE A 150 9.49 4.70 -10.75
CA ILE A 150 8.05 4.62 -11.03
C ILE A 150 7.32 5.50 -10.01
N GLY A 151 6.45 6.38 -10.50
CA GLY A 151 5.81 7.43 -9.71
C GLY A 151 6.48 8.80 -9.81
N THR A 152 7.54 8.97 -10.61
CA THR A 152 8.02 10.29 -11.04
C THR A 152 7.24 10.70 -12.28
N VAL A 153 6.66 11.90 -12.28
CA VAL A 153 5.95 12.43 -13.46
C VAL A 153 6.31 13.88 -13.74
N ALA A 154 6.47 14.18 -15.02
CA ALA A 154 6.62 15.54 -15.50
C ALA A 154 5.24 16.16 -15.78
N VAL A 155 5.02 17.38 -15.32
CA VAL A 155 3.73 18.09 -15.46
C VAL A 155 3.96 19.54 -15.90
N ASP A 156 2.85 20.25 -16.21
CA ASP A 156 2.83 21.71 -16.25
C ASP A 156 2.55 22.27 -14.83
N PRO A 157 3.52 22.96 -14.19
CA PRO A 157 3.36 23.50 -12.83
C PRO A 157 2.21 24.50 -12.69
N ALA A 158 1.81 25.18 -13.78
CA ALA A 158 0.69 26.11 -13.76
C ALA A 158 -0.67 25.39 -13.63
N LYS A 159 -0.72 24.09 -13.94
CA LYS A 159 -1.92 23.24 -13.84
C LYS A 159 -1.87 22.28 -12.66
N ILE A 160 -0.70 21.71 -12.40
CA ILE A 160 -0.42 20.76 -11.34
C ILE A 160 0.86 21.21 -10.64
N PRO A 161 0.76 21.86 -9.46
CA PRO A 161 1.95 22.31 -8.73
C PRO A 161 2.94 21.17 -8.46
N LEU A 162 4.24 21.46 -8.47
CA LEU A 162 5.24 20.47 -8.09
C LEU A 162 5.04 20.01 -6.63
N GLY A 163 5.38 18.75 -6.35
CA GLY A 163 5.11 18.06 -5.10
C GLY A 163 3.71 17.43 -5.01
N THR A 164 2.79 17.77 -5.91
CA THR A 164 1.43 17.21 -5.92
C THR A 164 1.47 15.68 -6.04
N LYS A 165 0.77 14.99 -5.14
CA LYS A 165 0.54 13.56 -5.23
C LYS A 165 -0.63 13.26 -6.16
N LEU A 166 -0.41 12.32 -7.07
CA LEU A 166 -1.39 11.92 -8.07
C LEU A 166 -1.64 10.42 -7.97
N TYR A 167 -2.89 10.00 -8.14
CA TYR A 167 -3.20 8.64 -8.57
C TYR A 167 -3.54 8.67 -10.06
N ILE A 168 -2.75 7.98 -10.87
CA ILE A 168 -2.87 7.96 -12.34
C ILE A 168 -3.31 6.58 -12.78
N THR A 169 -4.37 6.54 -13.58
CA THR A 169 -4.98 5.30 -14.10
C THR A 169 -5.48 5.48 -15.53
N GLY A 170 -5.85 4.38 -16.19
CA GLY A 170 -6.43 4.39 -17.54
C GLY A 170 -5.42 4.36 -18.69
N TYR A 171 -4.13 4.18 -18.40
CA TYR A 171 -3.16 3.80 -19.43
C TYR A 171 -3.22 2.28 -19.67
N ASP A 172 -2.80 1.85 -20.86
CA ASP A 172 -2.55 0.46 -21.21
C ASP A 172 -1.08 0.30 -21.63
N TYR A 173 -0.26 -0.19 -20.70
CA TYR A 173 1.15 -0.44 -20.96
C TYR A 173 1.72 -1.43 -19.93
N LEU A 174 2.36 -2.50 -20.41
CA LEU A 174 2.85 -3.60 -19.56
C LEU A 174 4.00 -3.20 -18.63
N GLY A 175 4.72 -2.12 -18.91
CA GLY A 175 5.78 -1.62 -18.03
C GLY A 175 5.26 -0.79 -16.85
N LEU A 176 3.94 -0.67 -16.69
CA LEU A 176 3.30 -0.01 -15.55
C LEU A 176 2.20 -0.90 -14.94
N PRO A 177 1.93 -0.80 -13.64
CA PRO A 177 0.85 -1.54 -12.99
C PRO A 177 -0.51 -1.27 -13.63
N LYS A 178 -1.27 -2.30 -14.04
CA LYS A 178 -2.57 -2.10 -14.70
C LYS A 178 -3.62 -1.36 -13.87
N ILE A 179 -3.53 -1.46 -12.54
CA ILE A 179 -4.45 -0.81 -11.62
C ILE A 179 -4.16 0.69 -11.45
N GLY A 180 -3.09 1.21 -12.05
CA GLY A 180 -2.64 2.58 -11.90
C GLY A 180 -1.42 2.72 -10.97
N ILE A 181 -0.88 3.94 -10.89
CA ILE A 181 0.29 4.28 -10.07
C ILE A 181 0.01 5.45 -9.14
N ILE A 182 0.66 5.45 -7.98
CA ILE A 182 0.81 6.66 -7.18
C ILE A 182 2.06 7.39 -7.66
N ALA A 183 1.89 8.66 -8.00
CA ALA A 183 2.93 9.50 -8.57
C ALA A 183 3.08 10.82 -7.82
N THR A 184 4.22 11.47 -8.01
CA THR A 184 4.54 12.80 -7.52
C THR A 184 4.91 13.66 -8.71
N ALA A 185 4.29 14.82 -8.83
CA ALA A 185 4.69 15.85 -9.76
C ALA A 185 6.06 16.42 -9.33
N SER A 186 7.15 15.73 -9.67
CA SER A 186 8.51 16.11 -9.27
C SER A 186 9.39 16.48 -10.46
N ASP A 187 8.81 16.59 -11.65
CA ASP A 187 9.55 16.90 -12.86
C ASP A 187 8.78 17.87 -13.77
N THR A 188 9.47 18.47 -14.74
CA THR A 188 8.89 19.35 -15.75
C THR A 188 9.55 19.09 -17.11
N GLY A 189 8.82 19.36 -18.19
CA GLY A 189 9.36 19.28 -19.54
C GLY A 189 8.93 20.46 -20.39
N GLY A 190 9.80 20.92 -21.30
CA GLY A 190 9.48 22.05 -22.19
C GLY A 190 8.21 21.79 -23.02
N ALA A 191 8.00 20.54 -23.45
CA ALA A 191 6.83 20.10 -24.22
C ALA A 191 5.61 19.72 -23.36
N ILE A 192 5.75 19.64 -22.04
CA ILE A 192 4.70 19.26 -21.10
C ILE A 192 3.99 20.53 -20.61
N LYS A 193 2.97 20.94 -21.36
CA LYS A 193 2.18 22.16 -21.13
C LYS A 193 0.69 21.85 -21.18
N GLY A 194 -0.09 22.56 -20.37
CA GLY A 194 -1.53 22.37 -20.22
C GLY A 194 -1.86 21.00 -19.62
N ASP A 195 -2.87 20.33 -20.19
CA ASP A 195 -3.36 19.04 -19.71
C ASP A 195 -2.51 17.87 -20.24
N ARG A 196 -1.18 17.99 -20.11
CA ARG A 196 -0.18 16.98 -20.49
C ARG A 196 0.56 16.46 -19.27
N ILE A 197 0.93 15.19 -19.33
CA ILE A 197 1.75 14.52 -18.32
C ILE A 197 2.75 13.59 -19.00
N ASP A 198 3.96 13.49 -18.48
CA ASP A 198 4.95 12.51 -18.93
C ASP A 198 5.26 11.55 -17.78
N ILE A 199 5.08 10.25 -18.00
CA ILE A 199 5.24 9.24 -16.96
C ILE A 199 6.62 8.59 -17.09
N PHE A 200 7.43 8.66 -16.04
CA PHE A 200 8.69 7.93 -16.03
C PHE A 200 8.44 6.42 -16.02
N VAL A 201 9.10 5.72 -16.94
CA VAL A 201 9.06 4.26 -17.04
C VAL A 201 10.49 3.72 -17.06
N PRO A 202 10.86 2.81 -16.14
CA PRO A 202 12.17 2.15 -16.22
C PRO A 202 12.22 1.19 -17.40
N GLY A 203 13.31 1.22 -18.16
CA GLY A 203 13.53 0.35 -19.31
C GLY A 203 14.31 1.05 -20.41
N SER A 204 14.52 0.34 -21.53
CA SER A 204 15.12 0.95 -22.71
C SER A 204 14.13 1.89 -23.38
N LYS A 205 14.65 2.93 -24.04
CA LYS A 205 13.88 3.87 -24.83
C LYS A 205 12.95 3.19 -25.83
N GLU A 206 13.41 2.13 -26.49
CA GLU A 206 12.63 1.37 -27.48
C GLU A 206 11.39 0.75 -26.84
N LYS A 207 11.52 0.22 -25.62
CA LYS A 207 10.39 -0.36 -24.88
C LYS A 207 9.44 0.74 -24.40
N VAL A 208 9.97 1.83 -23.85
CA VAL A 208 9.15 2.95 -23.35
C VAL A 208 8.34 3.61 -24.47
N ARG A 209 8.91 3.73 -25.68
CA ARG A 209 8.19 4.27 -26.85
C ARG A 209 6.93 3.50 -27.22
N GLN A 210 6.80 2.24 -26.81
CA GLN A 210 5.58 1.44 -27.02
C GLN A 210 4.39 1.95 -26.18
N PHE A 211 4.63 2.80 -25.17
CA PHE A 211 3.56 3.48 -24.43
C PHE A 211 2.70 4.37 -25.35
N GLY A 212 3.30 5.02 -26.35
CA GLY A 212 2.58 5.90 -27.27
C GLY A 212 2.02 7.16 -26.60
N ILE A 213 0.93 7.70 -27.15
CA ILE A 213 0.17 8.81 -26.55
C ILE A 213 -1.17 8.27 -26.10
N GLN A 214 -1.52 8.46 -24.83
CA GLN A 214 -2.75 7.93 -24.24
C GLN A 214 -3.49 9.01 -23.46
N ASN A 215 -4.81 8.86 -23.32
CA ASN A 215 -5.57 9.66 -22.36
C ASN A 215 -5.62 8.91 -21.03
N VAL A 216 -5.15 9.54 -19.96
CA VAL A 216 -5.17 8.98 -18.59
C VAL A 216 -6.08 9.81 -17.70
N THR A 217 -6.56 9.18 -16.63
CA THR A 217 -7.24 9.88 -15.53
C THR A 217 -6.24 10.12 -14.41
N ALA A 218 -6.13 11.36 -13.94
CA ALA A 218 -5.36 11.73 -12.77
C ALA A 218 -6.28 12.25 -11.64
N TYR A 219 -6.07 11.74 -10.44
CA TYR A 219 -6.69 12.22 -9.21
C TYR A 219 -5.64 12.97 -8.39
N VAL A 220 -5.91 14.22 -8.02
CA VAL A 220 -5.08 15.03 -7.11
C VAL A 220 -5.38 14.61 -5.69
N LEU A 221 -4.43 13.88 -5.10
CA LEU A 221 -4.58 13.28 -3.77
C LEU A 221 -4.34 14.32 -2.68
N GLN A 222 -4.96 14.07 -1.52
CA GLN A 222 -4.73 14.82 -0.28
C GLN A 222 -3.57 14.26 0.53
#